data_AF-A0A7J6VXS4-F1
#
_entry.id   AF-A0A7J6VXS4-F1
#
_cell.length_a   1.000
_cell.length_b   1.000
_cell.length_c   1.000
_cell.angle_alpha   90.00
_cell.angle_beta   90.00
_cell.angle_gamma   90.00
#
_symmetry.space_group_name_H-M   'P 1'
#
loop_
_entity.id
_entity.type
_entity.pdbx_description
1 polymer ?
#
loop_
_entity_poly.entity_id
_entity_poly.type
_entity_poly.pdbx_seq_one_letter_code
_entity_poly.pdbx_strand_id
1 'polypeptide(L)'
;MSVSNIGDLIPSLAWVNRLNGLRKRVETNFQDMDSFLHEVVEEHIKKQRTINGDGSGENEEEDFVDVMLGIEKDSSFGIPLVRDNTKAIILDMFAAGTDTSYIVLEWAMSELIRHPNIMEEVQKESGRRHGTPINGWSARAE
;
A
#
# COMPACT_ATOMS: atom_id res chain seq x y z
N MET A 1 10.42 7.20 5.10
CA MET A 1 11.79 7.44 5.66
C MET A 1 12.84 7.09 4.60
N SER A 2 13.76 8.01 4.27
CA SER A 2 14.79 7.77 3.25
C SER A 2 15.86 6.79 3.74
N VAL A 3 16.20 5.79 2.92
CA VAL A 3 17.41 4.98 3.11
C VAL A 3 18.58 5.78 2.56
N SER A 4 19.27 6.50 3.44
CA SER A 4 20.44 7.30 3.05
C SER A 4 21.57 6.39 2.57
N ASN A 5 21.78 6.37 1.25
CA ASN A 5 22.95 5.77 0.64
C ASN A 5 24.16 6.69 0.86
N ILE A 6 25.10 6.27 1.71
CA ILE A 6 26.27 7.08 2.12
C ILE A 6 27.14 7.40 0.89
N GLY A 7 27.18 6.51 -0.09
CA GLY A 7 27.90 6.72 -1.36
C GLY A 7 27.26 7.77 -2.27
N ASP A 8 25.94 8.01 -2.16
CA ASP A 8 25.25 9.04 -2.94
C ASP A 8 25.48 10.44 -2.32
N LEU A 9 25.73 10.50 -1.00
CA LEU A 9 26.06 11.73 -0.29
C LEU A 9 27.57 12.04 -0.31
N ILE A 10 28.42 11.01 -0.24
CA ILE A 10 29.89 11.12 -0.24
C ILE A 10 30.47 10.00 -1.12
N PRO A 11 30.80 10.28 -2.40
CA PRO A 11 31.26 9.27 -3.36
C PRO A 11 32.50 8.48 -2.91
N SER A 12 33.39 9.08 -2.11
CA SER A 12 34.59 8.41 -1.57
C SER A 12 34.30 7.36 -0.49
N LEU A 13 33.09 7.37 0.09
CA LEU A 13 32.61 6.38 1.07
C LEU A 13 31.66 5.35 0.43
N ALA A 14 31.56 5.29 -0.90
CA ALA A 14 30.72 4.33 -1.61
C ALA A 14 31.05 2.85 -1.30
N TRP A 15 32.28 2.57 -0.85
CA TRP A 15 32.70 1.24 -0.38
C TRP A 15 32.00 0.81 0.92
N VAL A 16 31.58 1.75 1.78
CA VAL A 16 30.85 1.48 3.03
C VAL A 16 29.47 0.89 2.73
N ASN A 17 28.83 1.29 1.63
CA ASN A 17 27.58 0.68 1.18
C ASN A 17 27.71 -0.80 0.85
N ARG A 18 28.89 -1.25 0.40
CA ARG A 18 29.15 -2.68 0.15
C ARG A 18 29.25 -3.48 1.45
N LEU A 19 29.61 -2.85 2.56
CA LEU A 19 29.75 -3.48 3.87
C LEU A 19 28.48 -3.40 4.74
N ASN A 20 27.63 -2.39 4.52
CA ASN A 20 26.43 -2.15 5.32
C ASN A 20 25.29 -3.16 5.10
N GLY A 21 25.45 -4.16 4.23
CA GLY A 21 24.44 -5.20 3.99
C GLY A 21 23.14 -4.71 3.34
N LEU A 22 23.02 -3.41 3.03
CA LEU A 22 21.84 -2.79 2.41
C LEU A 22 21.43 -3.49 1.12
N ARG A 23 22.39 -3.84 0.26
CA ARG A 23 22.11 -4.58 -0.97
C ARG A 23 21.44 -5.93 -0.70
N LYS A 24 21.92 -6.68 0.31
CA LYS A 24 21.32 -7.96 0.69
C LYS A 24 19.90 -7.75 1.21
N ARG A 25 19.68 -6.71 2.01
CA ARG A 25 18.35 -6.38 2.55
C ARG A 25 17.36 -5.95 1.45
N VAL A 26 17.78 -5.13 0.51
CA VAL A 26 16.95 -4.74 -0.65
C VAL A 26 16.59 -5.97 -1.48
N GLU A 27 17.57 -6.84 -1.74
CA GLU A 27 17.34 -8.09 -2.48
C GLU A 27 16.34 -9.01 -1.76
N THR A 28 16.51 -9.22 -0.44
CA THR A 28 15.56 -10.02 0.35
C THR A 28 14.16 -9.40 0.34
N ASN A 29 14.06 -8.09 0.56
CA ASN A 29 12.76 -7.41 0.49
C ASN A 29 12.11 -7.52 -0.89
N PHE A 30 12.91 -7.44 -1.96
CA PHE A 30 12.42 -7.59 -3.33
C PHE A 30 11.88 -9.01 -3.55
N GLN A 31 12.59 -10.04 -3.09
CA GLN A 31 12.14 -11.44 -3.17
C GLN A 31 10.85 -11.69 -2.38
N ASP A 32 10.75 -11.13 -1.18
CA ASP A 32 9.55 -11.25 -0.33
C ASP A 32 8.33 -10.57 -1.01
N MET A 33 8.53 -9.37 -1.56
CA MET A 33 7.47 -8.66 -2.29
C MET A 33 7.09 -9.35 -3.60
N ASP A 34 8.05 -9.87 -4.36
CA ASP A 34 7.78 -10.60 -5.60
C ASP A 34 6.98 -11.89 -5.32
N SER A 35 7.35 -12.64 -4.28
CA SER A 35 6.61 -13.82 -3.85
C SER A 35 5.19 -13.49 -3.43
N PHE A 36 5.00 -12.43 -2.66
CA PHE A 36 3.67 -11.96 -2.24
C PHE A 36 2.81 -11.57 -3.45
N LEU A 37 3.35 -10.76 -4.36
CA LEU A 37 2.61 -10.31 -5.56
C LEU A 37 2.32 -11.46 -6.52
N HIS A 38 3.21 -12.46 -6.58
CA HIS A 38 2.97 -13.67 -7.34
C HIS A 38 1.73 -14.41 -6.81
N GLU A 39 1.62 -14.60 -5.49
CA GLU A 39 0.46 -15.24 -4.85
C GLU A 39 -0.83 -14.45 -5.11
N VAL A 40 -0.80 -13.13 -4.90
CA VAL A 40 -1.94 -12.24 -5.19
C VAL A 40 -2.41 -12.38 -6.64
N VAL A 41 -1.48 -12.31 -7.61
CA VAL A 41 -1.84 -12.44 -9.02
C VAL A 41 -2.39 -13.84 -9.33
N GLU A 42 -1.82 -14.90 -8.76
CA GLU A 42 -2.33 -16.26 -8.98
C GLU A 42 -3.76 -16.44 -8.44
N GLU A 43 -4.06 -15.86 -7.28
CA GLU A 43 -5.40 -15.88 -6.69
C GLU A 43 -6.42 -15.24 -7.63
N HIS A 44 -6.13 -14.06 -8.17
CA HIS A 44 -7.02 -13.35 -9.09
C HIS A 44 -7.17 -14.10 -10.43
N ILE A 45 -6.11 -14.75 -10.92
CA ILE A 45 -6.22 -15.62 -12.10
C ILE A 45 -7.12 -16.84 -11.85
N LYS A 46 -7.02 -17.45 -10.66
CA LYS A 46 -7.87 -18.59 -10.28
C LYS A 46 -9.33 -18.15 -10.15
N LYS A 47 -9.58 -17.03 -9.48
CA LYS A 47 -10.90 -16.36 -9.37
C LYS A 47 -11.52 -16.10 -10.75
N GLN A 48 -10.76 -15.53 -11.69
CA GLN A 48 -11.27 -15.27 -13.03
C GLN A 48 -11.60 -16.57 -13.81
N ARG A 49 -10.90 -17.67 -13.55
CA ARG A 49 -11.19 -18.96 -14.20
C ARG A 49 -12.45 -19.63 -13.63
N THR A 50 -12.73 -19.50 -12.34
CA THR A 50 -13.93 -20.06 -11.73
C THR A 50 -15.18 -19.35 -12.23
N ILE A 51 -15.17 -18.01 -12.27
CA ILE A 51 -16.30 -17.20 -12.74
C ILE A 51 -16.64 -17.49 -14.22
N ASN A 52 -15.63 -17.68 -15.07
CA ASN A 52 -15.86 -17.99 -16.49
C ASN A 52 -16.29 -19.45 -16.74
N GLY A 53 -16.20 -20.33 -15.75
CA GLY A 53 -16.37 -21.78 -15.91
C GLY A 53 -17.73 -22.33 -15.46
N ASP A 54 -18.41 -21.68 -14.52
CA ASP A 54 -19.62 -22.26 -13.88
C ASP A 54 -20.95 -21.68 -14.37
N GLY A 55 -20.95 -20.64 -15.21
CA GLY A 55 -22.19 -20.05 -15.75
C GLY A 55 -23.06 -19.35 -14.71
N SER A 56 -22.68 -19.36 -13.43
CA SER A 56 -23.19 -18.43 -12.42
C SER A 56 -22.33 -17.19 -12.48
N GLY A 57 -22.78 -16.20 -13.24
CA GLY A 57 -22.26 -14.84 -13.20
C GLY A 57 -22.53 -14.19 -11.83
N GLU A 58 -21.84 -14.67 -10.80
CA GLU A 58 -21.65 -13.90 -9.58
C GLU A 58 -20.80 -12.70 -9.97
N ASN A 59 -21.45 -11.54 -10.05
CA ASN A 59 -20.83 -10.25 -10.30
C ASN A 59 -20.01 -9.87 -9.06
N GLU A 60 -18.89 -10.57 -8.82
CA GLU A 60 -17.86 -10.04 -7.94
C GLU A 60 -17.33 -8.75 -8.55
N GLU A 61 -17.21 -7.72 -7.73
CA GLU A 61 -16.70 -6.41 -8.15
C GLU A 61 -15.26 -6.58 -8.63
N GLU A 62 -15.01 -6.17 -9.88
CA GLU A 62 -13.66 -6.16 -10.43
C GLU A 62 -12.80 -5.18 -9.62
N ASP A 63 -11.68 -5.67 -9.10
CA ASP A 63 -10.72 -4.84 -8.41
C ASP A 63 -9.56 -4.41 -9.33
N PHE A 64 -8.66 -3.62 -8.76
CA PHE A 64 -7.52 -3.08 -9.48
C PHE A 64 -6.61 -4.16 -10.10
N VAL A 65 -6.45 -5.31 -9.45
CA VAL A 65 -5.63 -6.42 -9.95
C VAL A 65 -6.34 -7.10 -11.12
N ASP A 66 -7.65 -7.28 -11.03
CA ASP A 66 -8.47 -7.82 -12.12
C ASP A 66 -8.37 -6.96 -13.39
N VAL A 67 -8.45 -5.63 -13.24
CA VAL A 67 -8.28 -4.68 -14.36
C VAL A 67 -6.89 -4.79 -14.99
N MET A 68 -5.83 -4.85 -14.17
CA MET A 68 -4.46 -4.97 -14.68
C MET A 68 -4.23 -6.28 -15.45
N LEU A 69 -4.81 -7.38 -14.98
CA LEU A 69 -4.77 -8.66 -15.69
C LEU A 69 -5.57 -8.65 -17.00
N GLY A 70 -6.66 -7.87 -17.05
CA GLY A 70 -7.39 -7.61 -18.29
C GLY A 70 -6.51 -6.91 -19.33
N ILE A 71 -5.81 -5.84 -18.92
CA ILE A 71 -4.90 -5.10 -19.80
C ILE A 71 -3.71 -5.97 -20.24
N GLU A 72 -3.16 -6.83 -19.36
CA GLU A 72 -2.10 -7.79 -19.71
C GLU A 72 -2.52 -8.72 -20.86
N LYS A 73 -3.78 -9.14 -20.90
CA LYS A 73 -4.32 -10.03 -21.94
C LYS A 73 -4.67 -9.30 -23.23
N ASP A 74 -4.95 -8.00 -23.14
CA ASP A 74 -5.35 -7.19 -24.30
C ASP A 74 -4.13 -6.72 -25.10
N SER A 75 -3.80 -7.50 -26.13
CA SER A 75 -2.75 -7.17 -27.10
C SER A 75 -2.99 -5.91 -27.95
N SER A 76 -4.14 -5.24 -27.81
CA SER A 76 -4.43 -3.98 -28.50
C SER A 76 -3.76 -2.77 -27.86
N PHE A 77 -3.34 -2.88 -26.60
CA PHE A 77 -2.51 -1.85 -25.97
C PHE A 77 -1.13 -1.86 -26.63
N GLY A 78 -0.73 -0.72 -27.20
CA GLY A 78 0.50 -0.57 -27.99
C GLY A 78 1.82 -0.88 -27.25
N ILE A 79 1.76 -1.24 -25.97
CA ILE A 79 2.88 -1.75 -25.18
C ILE A 79 2.40 -3.05 -24.51
N PRO A 80 2.94 -4.22 -24.85
CA PRO A 80 2.58 -5.47 -24.18
C PRO A 80 3.02 -5.40 -22.72
N LEU A 81 2.06 -5.43 -21.79
CA LEU A 81 2.36 -5.60 -20.38
C LEU A 81 2.84 -7.04 -20.16
N VAL A 82 4.06 -7.17 -19.65
CA VAL A 82 4.62 -8.44 -19.20
C VAL A 82 4.26 -8.61 -17.72
N ARG A 83 4.10 -9.85 -17.24
CA ARG A 83 3.72 -10.16 -15.86
C ARG A 83 4.52 -9.39 -14.79
N ASP A 84 5.81 -9.16 -15.02
CA ASP A 84 6.66 -8.40 -14.10
C ASP A 84 6.32 -6.90 -14.08
N ASN A 85 5.92 -6.33 -15.22
CA ASN A 85 5.41 -4.95 -15.28
C ASN A 85 4.09 -4.83 -14.53
N THR A 86 3.19 -5.82 -14.68
CA THR A 86 1.92 -5.88 -13.93
C THR A 86 2.20 -5.88 -12.42
N LYS A 87 3.07 -6.77 -11.94
CA LYS A 87 3.46 -6.82 -10.52
C LYS A 87 4.11 -5.51 -10.06
N ALA A 88 4.96 -4.90 -10.88
CA ALA A 88 5.63 -3.65 -10.54
C ALA A 88 4.64 -2.48 -10.37
N ILE A 89 3.64 -2.35 -11.23
CA ILE A 89 2.61 -1.32 -11.12
C ILE A 89 1.74 -1.53 -9.87
N ILE A 90 1.37 -2.78 -9.58
CA ILE A 90 0.63 -3.12 -8.36
C ILE A 90 1.43 -2.73 -7.11
N LEU A 91 2.73 -3.05 -7.09
CA LEU A 91 3.61 -2.71 -5.97
C LEU A 91 3.73 -1.19 -5.78
N ASP A 92 3.92 -0.45 -6.89
CA ASP A 92 4.08 1.01 -6.85
C ASP A 92 2.84 1.69 -6.27
N MET A 93 1.65 1.31 -6.75
CA MET A 93 0.38 1.84 -6.24
C MET A 93 0.17 1.53 -4.75
N PHE A 94 0.47 0.29 -4.32
CA PHE A 94 0.32 -0.12 -2.93
C PHE A 94 1.28 0.62 -2.00
N ALA A 95 2.56 0.73 -2.39
CA ALA A 95 3.59 1.40 -1.62
C ALA A 95 3.33 2.91 -1.53
N ALA A 96 3.05 3.56 -2.66
CA ALA A 96 2.76 4.98 -2.72
C ALA A 96 1.51 5.34 -1.91
N GLY A 97 0.42 4.58 -2.06
CA GLY A 97 -0.83 4.82 -1.35
C GLY A 97 -0.71 4.68 0.16
N THR A 98 0.09 3.71 0.62
CA THR A 98 0.20 3.40 2.05
C THR A 98 1.15 4.35 2.78
N ASP A 99 2.36 4.59 2.28
CA ASP A 99 3.36 5.42 2.97
C ASP A 99 2.86 6.87 3.12
N THR A 100 2.30 7.45 2.05
CA THR A 100 1.82 8.83 2.10
C THR A 100 0.59 8.97 2.99
N SER A 101 -0.37 8.04 2.92
CA SER A 101 -1.58 8.10 3.74
C SER A 101 -1.25 7.91 5.22
N TYR A 102 -0.33 6.99 5.54
CA TYR A 102 0.17 6.80 6.89
C TYR A 102 0.79 8.08 7.44
N ILE A 103 1.68 8.73 6.69
CA ILE A 103 2.31 9.99 7.09
C ILE A 103 1.25 11.07 7.35
N VAL A 104 0.27 11.23 6.46
CA VAL A 104 -0.81 12.22 6.64
C VAL A 104 -1.60 11.94 7.90
N LEU A 105 -1.96 10.68 8.17
CA LEU A 105 -2.67 10.28 9.38
C LEU A 105 -1.84 10.54 10.64
N GLU A 106 -0.55 10.23 10.61
CA GLU A 106 0.39 10.49 11.71
C GLU A 106 0.44 11.98 12.05
N TRP A 107 0.56 12.85 11.05
CA TRP A 107 0.54 14.30 11.24
C TRP A 107 -0.81 14.81 11.72
N ALA A 108 -1.91 14.31 11.14
CA ALA A 108 -3.25 14.70 11.54
C ALA A 108 -3.51 14.36 13.02
N MET A 109 -3.18 13.13 13.45
CA MET A 109 -3.33 12.72 14.84
C MET A 109 -2.42 13.52 15.77
N SER A 110 -1.16 13.76 15.38
CA SER A 110 -0.22 14.57 16.15
C SER A 110 -0.73 15.99 16.37
N GLU A 111 -1.30 16.61 15.34
CA GLU A 111 -1.83 17.97 15.42
C GLU A 111 -3.14 18.02 16.23
N LEU A 112 -4.01 17.02 16.11
CA LEU A 112 -5.21 16.92 16.94
C LEU A 112 -4.88 16.76 18.43
N ILE A 113 -3.87 15.95 18.78
CA ILE A 113 -3.42 15.80 20.18
C ILE A 113 -2.87 17.13 20.72
N ARG A 114 -2.24 17.94 19.86
CA ARG A 114 -1.68 19.25 20.23
C ARG A 114 -2.74 20.34 20.40
N HIS A 115 -3.90 20.19 19.76
CA HIS A 115 -5.03 21.15 19.82
C HIS A 115 -6.30 20.50 20.38
N PRO A 116 -6.42 20.35 21.72
CA PRO A 116 -7.50 19.61 22.35
C PRO A 116 -8.90 20.18 22.06
N ASN A 117 -9.01 21.49 21.84
CA ASN A 117 -10.27 22.14 21.46
C ASN A 117 -10.77 21.67 20.08
N ILE A 118 -9.87 21.45 19.12
CA ILE A 118 -10.21 20.95 17.78
C ILE A 118 -10.51 19.44 17.85
N MET A 119 -9.75 18.69 18.64
CA MET A 119 -10.00 17.27 18.89
C MET A 119 -11.41 17.02 19.46
N GLU A 120 -11.86 17.84 20.41
CA GLU A 120 -13.21 17.74 20.98
C GLU A 120 -14.30 17.93 19.91
N GLU A 121 -14.10 18.86 18.98
CA GLU A 121 -15.04 19.10 17.87
C GLU A 121 -15.08 17.91 16.90
N VAL A 122 -13.92 17.36 16.52
CA VAL A 122 -13.82 16.17 15.64
C VAL A 122 -14.49 14.96 16.29
N GLN A 123 -14.29 14.74 17.58
CA GLN A 123 -14.94 13.66 18.34
C GLN A 123 -16.45 13.85 18.44
N LYS A 124 -16.91 15.09 18.68
CA LYS A 124 -18.35 15.43 18.67
C LYS A 124 -18.98 15.14 17.32
N GLU A 125 -18.35 15.55 16.22
CA GLU A 125 -18.87 15.27 14.86
C GLU A 125 -18.89 13.77 14.56
N SER A 126 -17.86 13.02 14.96
CA SER A 126 -17.83 11.56 14.83
C SER A 126 -19.00 10.90 15.59
N GLY A 127 -19.22 11.29 16.85
CA GLY A 127 -20.32 10.79 17.67
C GLY A 127 -21.70 11.20 17.16
N ARG A 128 -21.82 12.41 16.59
CA ARG A 128 -23.07 12.89 15.97
C ARG A 128 -23.46 12.07 14.74
N ARG A 129 -22.47 11.63 13.94
CA ARG A 129 -22.72 10.81 12.74
C ARG A 129 -23.03 9.34 13.08
N HIS A 130 -22.45 8.79 14.14
CA HIS A 130 -22.61 7.38 14.51
C HIS A 130 -23.66 7.14 15.62
N GLY A 131 -24.25 8.20 16.20
CA GLY A 131 -25.29 8.10 17.21
C GLY A 131 -24.81 7.62 18.60
N THR A 132 -23.49 7.57 18.83
CA THR A 132 -22.88 7.10 20.08
C THR A 132 -22.08 8.22 20.76
N PRO A 133 -22.37 8.55 22.04
CA PRO A 133 -21.54 9.47 22.81
C PRO A 133 -20.15 8.86 23.04
N ILE A 134 -19.09 9.56 22.62
CA ILE A 134 -17.69 9.12 22.77
C ILE A 134 -17.05 9.77 24.02
N ASN A 135 -17.77 9.76 25.14
CA ASN A 135 -17.40 10.40 26.40
C ASN A 135 -16.41 9.59 27.27
N GLY A 136 -15.83 8.50 26.74
CA GLY A 136 -14.91 7.62 27.47
C GLY A 136 -13.42 8.00 27.44
N TRP A 137 -13.02 9.00 26.64
CA TRP A 137 -11.60 9.32 26.43
C TRP A 137 -11.08 10.44 27.32
N SER A 138 -11.95 11.28 27.88
CA SER A 138 -11.55 12.38 28.78
C SER A 138 -11.20 11.93 30.20
N ALA A 139 -11.50 10.67 30.58
CA ALA A 139 -11.32 10.16 31.94
C ALA A 139 -10.02 9.38 32.18
N ARG A 140 -9.09 9.34 31.21
CA ARG A 140 -7.84 8.55 31.30
C ARG A 140 -6.56 9.39 31.12
N ALA A 141 -6.67 10.72 31.18
CA ALA A 141 -5.53 11.63 31.05
C ALA A 141 -5.13 12.33 32.36
N GLU A 142 -5.52 11.78 33.51
CA GLU A 142 -5.05 12.18 34.85
C GLU A 142 -4.45 10.98 35.59
#